data_AF-A0A9W8CLA5-F1
#
_entry.id   AF-A0A9W8CLA5-F1
#
_cell.length_a   1.000
_cell.length_b   1.000
_cell.length_c   1.000
_cell.angle_alpha   90.00
_cell.angle_beta   90.00
_cell.angle_gamma   90.00
#
_symmetry.space_group_name_H-M   'P 1'
#
loop_
_entity.id
_entity.type
_entity.pdbx_description
1 polymer ?
#
loop_
_entity_poly.entity_id
_entity_poly.type
_entity_poly.pdbx_seq_one_letter_code
_entity_poly.pdbx_strand_id
1 'polypeptide(L)'
;LRDSAAYRKGSATHCSDNTMEDGISKTIQSVYKSDPLAIGVIVVDDSGLCLASDNGIPEEAAGLFASIVARADAALPPNANHSDDGTPVVQIEAGQFVILIKQAYNVTMGIVRDKAKDVIS
;
A
#
# COMPACT_ATOMS: atom_id res chain seq x y z
N LEU A 1 5.83 56.78 12.41
CA LEU A 1 4.57 56.70 13.19
C LEU A 1 3.46 56.32 12.22
N ARG A 2 2.99 55.05 12.28
CA ARG A 2 1.63 54.50 12.00
C ARG A 2 0.88 55.03 10.75
N ASP A 3 0.37 54.25 9.80
CA ASP A 3 -0.50 53.06 9.86
C ASP A 3 -0.54 52.40 8.45
N SER A 4 -0.41 51.08 8.31
CA SER A 4 -1.46 50.05 8.41
C SER A 4 -2.47 50.05 7.23
N ALA A 5 -2.12 49.36 6.14
CA ALA A 5 -3.10 48.77 5.21
C ALA A 5 -2.82 47.27 5.09
N ALA A 6 -3.52 46.51 5.91
CA ALA A 6 -3.43 45.06 5.99
C ALA A 6 -3.99 44.42 4.71
N TYR A 7 -3.10 43.87 3.88
CA TYR A 7 -3.45 42.90 2.87
C TYR A 7 -3.86 41.60 3.59
N ARG A 8 -5.16 41.41 3.82
CA ARG A 8 -5.71 40.13 4.28
C ARG A 8 -5.42 39.10 3.20
N LYS A 9 -4.35 38.31 3.37
CA LYS A 9 -4.20 37.02 2.70
C LYS A 9 -5.39 36.17 3.15
N GLY A 10 -6.35 36.05 2.24
CA GLY A 10 -7.44 35.09 2.34
C GLY A 10 -6.85 33.71 2.60
N SER A 11 -7.39 33.09 3.64
CA SER A 11 -7.13 31.74 4.09
C SER A 11 -6.99 30.76 2.94
N ALA A 12 -5.77 30.27 2.69
CA ALA A 12 -5.54 29.06 1.93
C ALA A 12 -5.76 27.86 2.86
N THR A 13 -7.00 27.64 3.27
CA THR A 13 -7.42 26.37 3.86
C THR A 13 -8.72 26.00 3.20
N HIS A 14 -8.63 25.10 2.21
CA HIS A 14 -9.41 23.87 2.09
C HIS A 14 -9.38 23.41 0.63
N CYS A 15 -8.22 22.91 0.17
CA CYS A 15 -8.24 21.93 -0.91
C CYS A 15 -8.49 20.58 -0.24
N SER A 16 -9.75 20.21 -0.09
CA SER A 16 -10.12 18.81 0.06
C SER A 16 -9.98 18.17 -1.32
N ASP A 17 -8.74 17.98 -1.77
CA ASP A 17 -8.48 17.20 -2.96
C ASP A 17 -8.80 15.74 -2.59
N ASN A 18 -9.90 15.28 -3.18
CA ASN A 18 -10.40 13.92 -3.10
C ASN A 18 -10.01 13.21 -4.39
N THR A 19 -8.71 13.20 -4.71
CA THR A 19 -8.24 12.41 -5.85
C THR A 19 -8.11 10.94 -5.45
N MET A 20 -8.17 10.03 -6.42
CA MET A 20 -7.94 8.61 -6.19
C MET A 20 -6.54 8.36 -5.59
N GLU A 21 -5.55 9.16 -6.01
CA GLU A 21 -4.18 9.14 -5.50
C GLU A 21 -4.09 9.51 -4.01
N ASP A 22 -4.91 10.48 -3.56
CA ASP A 22 -5.02 10.83 -2.13
C ASP A 22 -5.58 9.66 -1.32
N GLY A 23 -6.52 8.90 -1.89
CA GLY A 23 -7.09 7.70 -1.27
C GLY A 23 -6.05 6.61 -1.06
N ILE A 24 -5.25 6.32 -2.09
CA ILE A 24 -4.16 5.35 -2.02
C ILE A 24 -3.11 5.80 -1.00
N SER A 25 -2.71 7.06 -1.05
CA SER A 25 -1.72 7.64 -0.13
C SER A 25 -2.19 7.54 1.33
N LYS A 26 -3.46 7.88 1.62
CA LYS A 26 -4.04 7.72 2.96
C LYS A 26 -4.05 6.28 3.43
N THR A 27 -4.28 5.33 2.52
CA THR A 27 -4.26 3.89 2.83
C THR A 27 -2.85 3.41 3.14
N ILE A 28 -1.84 3.82 2.37
CA ILE A 28 -0.43 3.50 2.67
C ILE A 28 -0.06 4.05 4.06
N GLN A 29 -0.45 5.28 4.37
CA GLN A 29 -0.20 5.88 5.67
C GLN A 29 -0.93 5.17 6.82
N SER A 30 -2.10 4.59 6.59
CA SER A 30 -2.80 3.81 7.62
C SER A 30 -2.12 2.47 7.88
N VAL A 31 -1.49 1.85 6.87
CA VAL A 31 -0.68 0.64 7.03
C VAL A 31 0.46 0.88 8.00
N TYR A 32 1.30 1.90 7.79
CA TYR A 32 2.43 2.19 8.69
C TYR A 32 2.00 2.56 10.11
N LYS A 33 0.81 3.18 10.26
CA LYS A 33 0.25 3.48 11.59
C LYS A 33 -0.24 2.22 12.30
N SER A 34 -0.73 1.24 11.56
CA SER A 34 -1.34 0.03 12.11
C SER A 34 -0.34 -1.10 12.32
N ASP A 35 0.70 -1.16 11.49
CA ASP A 35 1.77 -2.17 11.55
C ASP A 35 3.14 -1.49 11.67
N PRO A 36 3.69 -1.36 12.89
CA PRO A 36 5.01 -0.77 13.12
C PRO A 36 6.17 -1.52 12.44
N LEU A 37 5.96 -2.80 12.09
CA LEU A 37 6.97 -3.59 11.38
C LEU A 37 7.00 -3.29 9.89
N ALA A 38 5.95 -2.68 9.32
CA ALA A 38 5.92 -2.30 7.92
C ALA A 38 7.03 -1.27 7.63
N ILE A 39 7.84 -1.56 6.62
CA ILE A 39 8.95 -0.73 6.15
C ILE A 39 8.83 -0.36 4.68
N GLY A 40 7.86 -0.93 3.95
CA GLY A 40 7.57 -0.59 2.57
C GLY A 40 6.19 -1.08 2.16
N VAL A 41 5.54 -0.35 1.26
CA VAL A 41 4.23 -0.71 0.70
C VAL A 41 4.25 -0.46 -0.81
N ILE A 42 3.69 -1.40 -1.57
CA ILE A 42 3.44 -1.24 -3.00
C ILE A 42 1.98 -1.57 -3.30
N VAL A 43 1.38 -0.82 -4.22
CA VAL A 43 0.00 -1.00 -4.69
C VAL A 43 0.04 -1.13 -6.19
N VAL A 44 -0.55 -2.21 -6.70
CA VAL A 44 -0.49 -2.63 -8.10
C VAL A 44 -1.91 -2.91 -8.59
N ASP A 45 -2.20 -2.61 -9.84
CA ASP A 45 -3.46 -3.04 -10.47
C ASP A 45 -3.42 -4.52 -10.90
N ASP A 46 -4.50 -4.98 -11.52
CA ASP A 46 -4.65 -6.36 -12.03
C ASP A 46 -3.83 -6.61 -13.31
N SER A 47 -3.39 -5.55 -14.00
CA SER A 47 -2.51 -5.63 -15.18
C SER A 47 -1.02 -5.68 -14.82
N GLY A 48 -0.68 -5.45 -13.55
CA GLY A 48 0.69 -5.42 -13.06
C GLY A 48 1.35 -4.04 -13.12
N LEU A 49 0.57 -2.97 -13.30
CA LEU A 49 1.08 -1.59 -13.27
C LEU A 49 1.15 -1.07 -11.83
N CYS A 50 2.24 -0.36 -11.52
CA CYS A 50 2.41 0.28 -10.22
C CYS A 50 1.46 1.48 -10.12
N LEU A 51 0.55 1.44 -9.14
CA LEU A 51 -0.31 2.56 -8.78
C LEU A 51 0.36 3.46 -7.74
N ALA A 52 1.09 2.85 -6.81
CA ALA A 52 1.90 3.56 -5.82
C ALA A 52 2.99 2.63 -5.26
N SER A 53 4.14 3.20 -4.93
CA SER A 53 5.21 2.51 -4.23
C SER A 53 5.84 3.44 -3.20
N ASP A 54 6.24 2.90 -2.05
CA ASP A 54 6.84 3.67 -0.97
C ASP A 54 8.04 2.95 -0.32
N ASN A 55 8.93 3.74 0.28
CA ASN A 55 10.12 3.32 1.02
C ASN A 55 11.02 2.30 0.28
N GLY A 56 11.32 2.58 -0.98
CA GLY A 56 12.39 1.89 -1.71
C GLY A 56 11.99 0.54 -2.33
N ILE A 57 10.70 0.22 -2.38
CA ILE A 57 10.23 -0.85 -3.25
C ILE A 57 10.29 -0.34 -4.70
N PRO A 58 11.04 -1.00 -5.61
CA PRO A 58 11.13 -0.57 -7.00
C PRO A 58 9.78 -0.76 -7.71
N GLU A 59 9.33 0.24 -8.45
CA GLU A 59 8.07 0.18 -9.22
C GLU A 59 8.10 -0.95 -10.26
N GLU A 60 9.29 -1.29 -10.76
CA GLU A 60 9.51 -2.39 -11.71
C GLU A 60 9.16 -3.76 -11.11
N ALA A 61 9.07 -3.88 -9.79
CA ALA A 61 8.60 -5.09 -9.13
C ALA A 61 7.08 -5.28 -9.22
N ALA A 62 6.30 -4.27 -9.61
CA ALA A 62 4.84 -4.31 -9.62
C ALA A 62 4.28 -5.55 -10.34
N GLY A 63 4.76 -5.82 -11.56
CA GLY A 63 4.34 -7.00 -12.33
C GLY A 63 4.66 -8.32 -11.63
N LEU A 64 5.74 -8.37 -10.84
CA LEU A 64 6.07 -9.55 -10.03
C LEU A 64 5.03 -9.76 -8.92
N PHE A 65 4.65 -8.72 -8.18
CA PHE A 65 3.62 -8.80 -7.13
C PHE A 65 2.28 -9.29 -7.69
N ALA A 66 1.82 -8.72 -8.81
CA ALA A 66 0.60 -9.15 -9.48
C ALA A 66 0.69 -10.62 -9.95
N SER A 67 1.84 -11.03 -10.52
CA SER A 67 2.02 -12.42 -10.97
C SER A 67 2.02 -13.44 -9.82
N ILE A 68 2.55 -13.08 -8.65
CA ILE A 68 2.60 -13.95 -7.49
C ILE A 68 1.20 -14.21 -6.97
N VAL A 69 0.39 -13.15 -6.81
CA VAL A 69 -0.98 -13.31 -6.28
C VAL A 69 -1.89 -14.04 -7.27
N ALA A 70 -1.77 -13.76 -8.57
CA ALA A 70 -2.53 -14.49 -9.60
C ALA A 70 -2.22 -15.99 -9.58
N ARG A 71 -0.96 -16.37 -9.36
CA ARG A 71 -0.57 -17.79 -9.21
C ARG A 71 -1.08 -18.39 -7.91
N ALA A 72 -1.11 -17.61 -6.83
CA ALA A 72 -1.65 -18.07 -5.55
C ALA A 72 -3.17 -18.29 -5.64
N ASP A 73 -3.90 -17.41 -6.31
CA ASP A 73 -5.34 -17.55 -6.55
C ASP A 73 -5.64 -18.77 -7.43
N ALA A 74 -4.84 -18.99 -8.49
CA ALA A 74 -4.95 -20.18 -9.34
C ALA A 74 -4.64 -21.51 -8.62
N ALA A 75 -3.97 -21.47 -7.46
CA ALA A 75 -3.73 -22.65 -6.65
C ALA A 75 -4.94 -23.03 -5.77
N LEU A 76 -5.95 -22.15 -5.67
CA LEU A 76 -7.18 -22.43 -4.94
C LEU A 76 -8.09 -23.39 -5.72
N PRO A 77 -8.93 -24.19 -5.04
CA PRO A 77 -9.94 -25.01 -5.69
C PRO A 77 -10.90 -24.16 -6.53
N PRO A 78 -11.43 -24.67 -7.66
CA PRO A 78 -12.37 -23.91 -8.52
C PRO A 78 -13.67 -23.46 -7.83
N ASN A 79 -13.98 -24.04 -6.68
CA ASN A 79 -15.16 -23.74 -5.87
C ASN A 79 -14.82 -22.91 -4.62
N ALA A 80 -13.59 -22.40 -4.52
CA ALA A 80 -13.24 -21.46 -3.47
C ALA A 80 -14.11 -20.20 -3.66
N ASN A 81 -14.79 -19.78 -2.61
CA ASN A 81 -15.54 -18.54 -2.64
C ASN A 81 -14.53 -17.40 -2.83
N HIS A 82 -14.51 -16.79 -4.03
CA HIS A 82 -13.74 -15.57 -4.30
C HIS A 82 -14.41 -14.33 -3.70
N SER A 83 -14.84 -14.42 -2.43
CA SER A 83 -15.11 -13.25 -1.60
C SER A 83 -13.78 -12.63 -1.13
N ASP A 84 -13.77 -11.37 -0.67
CA ASP A 84 -12.55 -10.71 -0.17
C ASP A 84 -11.80 -11.51 0.91
N ASP A 85 -12.54 -12.26 1.73
CA ASP A 85 -12.00 -13.15 2.77
C ASP A 85 -11.43 -14.48 2.22
N GLY A 86 -11.76 -14.82 0.98
CA GLY A 86 -11.33 -16.05 0.31
C GLY A 86 -10.07 -15.89 -0.55
N THR A 87 -9.63 -14.66 -0.83
CA THR A 87 -8.39 -14.45 -1.58
C THR A 87 -7.17 -14.79 -0.71
N PRO A 88 -6.18 -15.51 -1.26
CA PRO A 88 -5.05 -15.98 -0.48
C PRO A 88 -4.15 -14.80 -0.11
N VAL A 89 -3.48 -14.93 1.04
CA VAL A 89 -2.35 -14.08 1.41
C VAL A 89 -1.08 -14.86 1.14
N VAL A 90 -0.22 -14.32 0.30
CA VAL A 90 1.11 -14.88 0.06
C VAL A 90 2.08 -14.25 1.04
N GLN A 91 2.81 -15.09 1.77
CA GLN A 91 3.89 -14.67 2.65
C GLN A 91 5.20 -15.22 2.13
N ILE A 92 6.17 -14.33 1.88
CA ILE A 92 7.52 -14.68 1.45
C ILE A 92 8.48 -14.27 2.56
N GLU A 93 9.28 -15.21 3.04
CA GLU A 93 10.29 -14.95 4.07
C GLU A 93 11.67 -14.87 3.45
N ALA A 94 12.37 -13.76 3.68
CA ALA A 94 13.71 -13.50 3.16
C ALA A 94 14.60 -12.93 4.26
N GLY A 95 15.19 -13.83 5.06
CA GLY A 95 16.02 -13.45 6.21
C GLY A 95 15.19 -12.69 7.26
N GLN A 96 15.58 -11.45 7.54
CA GLN A 96 14.87 -10.57 8.49
C GLN A 96 13.59 -9.95 7.89
N PHE A 97 13.38 -10.07 6.58
CA PHE A 97 12.22 -9.45 5.92
C PHE A 97 11.09 -10.45 5.70
N VAL A 98 9.86 -9.96 5.81
CA VAL A 98 8.63 -10.66 5.38
C VAL A 98 7.95 -9.81 4.33
N ILE A 99 7.60 -10.42 3.20
CA ILE A 99 6.79 -9.78 2.18
C ILE A 99 5.41 -10.42 2.23
N LEU A 100 4.39 -9.62 2.50
CA LEU A 100 2.99 -10.02 2.45
C LEU A 100 2.37 -9.48 1.16
N ILE A 101 1.65 -10.32 0.44
CA ILE A 101 0.98 -9.96 -0.80
C ILE A 101 -0.45 -10.47 -0.74
N LYS A 102 -1.41 -9.57 -0.94
CA LYS A 102 -2.84 -9.93 -1.03
C LYS A 102 -3.49 -9.12 -2.14
N GLN A 103 -4.41 -9.75 -2.86
CA GLN A 103 -5.30 -9.09 -3.79
C GLN A 103 -6.66 -8.87 -3.13
N ALA A 104 -7.19 -7.66 -3.28
CA ALA A 104 -8.56 -7.31 -2.95
C ALA A 104 -9.17 -6.64 -4.18
N TYR A 105 -10.28 -7.19 -4.69
CA TYR A 105 -10.85 -6.79 -5.97
C TYR A 105 -9.80 -6.83 -7.11
N ASN A 106 -9.61 -5.72 -7.81
CA ASN A 106 -8.66 -5.54 -8.90
C ASN A 106 -7.34 -4.88 -8.45
N VAL A 107 -7.06 -4.85 -7.15
CA VAL A 107 -5.85 -4.22 -6.60
C VAL A 107 -5.07 -5.22 -5.78
N THR A 108 -3.77 -5.28 -6.04
CA THR A 108 -2.80 -6.05 -5.27
C THR A 108 -2.03 -5.12 -4.35
N MET A 109 -1.98 -5.46 -3.07
CA MET A 109 -1.14 -4.77 -2.09
C MET A 109 0.01 -5.68 -1.65
N GLY A 110 1.21 -5.13 -1.71
CA GLY A 110 2.43 -5.71 -1.17
C GLY A 110 2.88 -4.92 0.05
N ILE A 111 3.23 -5.60 1.15
CA ILE A 111 3.78 -4.99 2.36
C ILE A 111 5.10 -5.69 2.69
N VAL A 112 6.17 -4.93 2.85
CA VAL A 112 7.45 -5.43 3.34
C VAL A 112 7.54 -5.09 4.82
N ARG A 113 7.78 -6.11 5.65
CA ARG A 113 7.95 -6.00 7.11
C ARG A 113 9.36 -6.37 7.49
N ASP A 114 9.87 -5.73 8.54
CA ASP A 114 11.16 -6.06 9.16
C ASP A 114 10.95 -6.78 10.50
N LYS A 115 11.23 -8.09 10.54
CA LYS A 115 11.13 -8.91 11.76
C LYS A 115 12.13 -8.47 12.83
N ALA A 116 13.23 -7.79 12.46
CA ALA A 116 14.19 -7.33 13.47
C ALA A 116 13.56 -6.30 14.42
N LYS A 117 12.55 -5.55 13.96
CA LYS A 117 11.80 -4.60 14.79
C LYS A 117 10.93 -5.28 15.86
N ASP A 118 10.54 -6.54 15.67
CA ASP A 118 9.78 -7.32 16.67
C ASP A 118 10.62 -7.64 17.92
N VAL A 119 11.95 -7.63 17.80
CA VAL A 119 12.87 -8.04 18.88
C VAL A 119 13.21 -6.88 19.84
N ILE A 120 12.81 -5.65 19.48
CA ILE A 120 13.20 -4.41 20.20
C ILE A 120 11.99 -3.75 20.89
N SER A 121 10.76 -4.19 20.61
CA SER A 121 9.51 -3.72 21.24
C SER A 121 9.09 -4.56 22.44
#